data_AF-A0A397E885-F1
#
_entry.id   AF-A0A397E885-F1
#
_cell.length_a   1.000
_cell.length_b   1.000
_cell.length_c   1.000
_cell.angle_alpha   90.00
_cell.angle_beta   90.00
_cell.angle_gamma   90.00
#
_symmetry.space_group_name_H-M   'P 1'
#
loop_
_entity.id
_entity.type
_entity.pdbx_description
1 polymer ?
#
loop_
_entity_poly.entity_id
_entity_poly.type
_entity_poly.pdbx_seq_one_letter_code
_entity_poly.pdbx_strand_id
1 'polypeptide(L)'
;MHVLAQVVTPEMLDIKPTMRNEVVWSIAQDELRRINDCRSPGDKINCIVRCCSIIFSVLNLARGGDALSRPGADDFLPVFIYLVLHSQVPNLVSNAEYIAAYRNPADLMSK
;
A
#
# COMPACT_ATOMS: atom_id res chain seq x y z
N MET A 1 -6.17 14.86 4.39
CA MET A 1 -5.53 13.67 4.98
C MET A 1 -4.71 13.95 6.24
N HIS A 2 -4.05 15.11 6.37
CA HIS A 2 -3.09 15.35 7.46
C HIS A 2 -3.65 15.16 8.89
N VAL A 3 -4.91 15.56 9.15
CA VAL A 3 -5.56 15.38 10.46
C VAL A 3 -5.84 13.90 10.75
N LEU A 4 -6.29 13.14 9.75
CA LEU A 4 -6.58 11.71 9.91
C LEU A 4 -5.31 10.93 10.25
N ALA A 5 -4.18 11.25 9.61
CA ALA A 5 -2.90 10.61 9.91
C ALA A 5 -2.37 10.89 11.33
N GLN A 6 -2.90 11.88 12.04
CA GLN A 6 -2.52 12.17 13.43
C GLN A 6 -3.38 11.42 14.46
N VAL A 7 -4.57 10.96 14.07
CA VAL A 7 -5.55 10.38 14.99
C VAL A 7 -5.83 8.89 14.73
N VAL A 8 -5.64 8.43 13.50
CA VAL A 8 -5.87 7.04 13.12
C VAL A 8 -4.71 6.18 13.60
N THR A 9 -5.00 5.28 14.54
CA THR A 9 -4.05 4.28 15.04
C THR A 9 -4.26 2.93 14.33
N PRO A 10 -3.26 2.03 14.31
CA PRO A 10 -3.42 0.70 13.70
C PRO A 10 -4.60 -0.10 14.27
N GLU A 11 -4.89 0.04 15.56
CA GLU A 11 -6.01 -0.61 16.26
C GLU A 11 -7.36 -0.20 15.69
N MET A 12 -7.53 1.07 15.30
CA MET A 12 -8.79 1.58 14.73
C MET A 12 -9.12 0.99 13.36
N LEU A 13 -8.14 0.34 12.72
CA LEU A 13 -8.30 -0.35 11.45
C LEU A 13 -8.23 -1.88 11.62
N ASP A 14 -8.30 -2.40 12.85
CA ASP A 14 -8.18 -3.84 13.15
C ASP A 14 -6.82 -4.46 12.77
N ILE A 15 -5.74 -3.66 12.73
CA ILE A 15 -4.39 -4.15 12.48
C ILE A 15 -3.83 -4.82 13.74
N LYS A 16 -3.83 -6.16 13.74
CA LYS A 16 -3.26 -7.00 14.81
C LYS A 16 -1.77 -6.73 15.01
N PRO A 17 -1.25 -6.82 16.26
CA PRO A 17 0.17 -6.61 16.55
C PRO A 17 1.13 -7.49 15.72
N THR A 18 0.72 -8.71 15.39
CA THR A 18 1.51 -9.64 14.56
C THR A 18 1.77 -9.13 13.14
N MET A 19 0.93 -8.21 12.64
CA MET A 19 1.05 -7.61 11.30
C MET A 19 1.85 -6.30 11.32
N ARG A 20 2.33 -5.86 12.50
CA ARG A 20 3.00 -4.56 12.66
C ARG A 20 4.50 -4.74 12.56
N ASN A 21 5.07 -4.13 11.54
CA ASN A 21 6.50 -4.05 11.36
C ASN A 21 6.85 -2.64 10.88
N GLU A 22 7.26 -1.77 11.81
CA GLU A 22 7.49 -0.35 11.54
C GLU A 22 8.55 -0.11 10.46
N VAL A 23 9.62 -0.92 10.45
CA VAL A 23 10.67 -0.84 9.42
C VAL A 23 10.07 -1.12 8.05
N VAL A 24 9.30 -2.21 7.93
CA VAL A 24 8.72 -2.58 6.63
C VAL A 24 7.62 -1.61 6.20
N TRP A 25 6.87 -1.07 7.16
CA TRP A 25 5.90 -0.01 6.91
C TRP A 25 6.58 1.26 6.38
N SER A 26 7.69 1.68 6.96
CA SER A 26 8.47 2.81 6.46
C SER A 26 8.89 2.59 5.01
N ILE A 27 9.42 1.40 4.68
CA ILE A 27 9.84 1.07 3.31
C ILE A 27 8.64 1.10 2.34
N ALA A 28 7.49 0.56 2.76
CA ALA A 28 6.27 0.58 1.94
C ALA A 28 5.74 2.00 1.71
N GLN A 29 5.82 2.88 2.72
CA GLN A 29 5.47 4.29 2.60
C GLN A 29 6.42 5.03 1.65
N ASP A 30 7.73 4.78 1.77
CA ASP A 30 8.72 5.37 0.88
C ASP A 30 8.45 4.99 -0.58
N GLU A 31 8.13 3.72 -0.86
CA GLU A 31 7.74 3.29 -2.22
C GLU A 31 6.48 4.00 -2.74
N LEU A 32 5.47 4.26 -1.89
CA LEU A 32 4.30 5.05 -2.29
C LEU A 32 4.66 6.50 -2.59
N ARG A 33 5.51 7.14 -1.77
CA ARG A 33 5.88 8.56 -1.98
C ARG A 33 6.59 8.79 -3.30
N ARG A 34 7.37 7.80 -3.79
CA ARG A 34 8.05 7.83 -5.10
C ARG A 34 7.12 8.01 -6.29
N ILE A 35 5.80 7.81 -6.15
CA ILE A 35 4.84 8.01 -7.23
C ILE A 35 4.93 9.42 -7.84
N ASN A 36 5.29 10.43 -7.05
CA ASN A 36 5.46 11.81 -7.54
C ASN A 36 6.78 12.06 -8.28
N ASP A 37 7.78 11.18 -8.12
CA ASP A 37 9.04 11.23 -8.87
C ASP A 37 8.90 10.57 -10.25
N CYS A 38 7.88 9.73 -10.42
CA CYS A 38 7.58 9.05 -11.67
C CYS A 38 6.79 9.93 -12.64
N ARG A 39 7.18 9.93 -13.92
CA ARG A 39 6.45 10.62 -15.00
C ARG A 39 5.45 9.72 -15.70
N SER A 40 5.83 8.48 -16.02
CA SER A 40 4.97 7.57 -16.79
C SER A 40 3.87 6.95 -15.91
N PRO A 41 2.67 6.70 -16.45
CA PRO A 41 1.60 6.04 -15.69
C PRO A 41 1.98 4.61 -15.28
N GLY A 42 2.83 3.95 -16.08
CA GLY A 42 3.40 2.63 -15.76
C GLY A 42 4.30 2.65 -14.53
N ASP A 43 5.21 3.62 -14.44
CA ASP A 43 6.10 3.74 -13.29
C ASP A 43 5.33 4.12 -12.03
N LYS A 44 4.32 5.00 -12.17
CA LYS A 44 3.42 5.38 -11.07
C LYS A 44 2.66 4.19 -10.50
N ILE A 45 2.06 3.34 -11.34
CA ILE A 45 1.39 2.14 -10.83
C ILE A 45 2.37 1.12 -10.24
N ASN A 46 3.60 1.04 -10.77
CA ASN A 46 4.64 0.18 -10.21
C ASN A 46 5.05 0.58 -8.78
N CYS A 47 5.00 1.86 -8.41
CA CYS A 47 5.16 2.29 -7.01
C CYS A 47 4.08 1.68 -6.10
N ILE A 48 2.82 1.68 -6.55
CA ILE A 48 1.69 1.08 -5.81
C ILE A 48 1.90 -0.43 -5.69
N VAL A 49 2.25 -1.12 -6.80
CA VAL A 49 2.49 -2.57 -6.81
C VAL A 49 3.66 -2.95 -5.89
N ARG A 50 4.76 -2.20 -5.88
CA ARG A 50 5.89 -2.44 -4.97
C ARG A 50 5.49 -2.28 -3.52
N CYS A 51 4.74 -1.23 -3.18
CA CYS A 51 4.17 -1.06 -1.84
C CYS A 51 3.33 -2.28 -1.43
N CYS A 52 2.40 -2.72 -2.30
CA CYS A 52 1.57 -3.89 -2.03
C CYS A 52 2.40 -5.17 -1.81
N SER A 53 3.43 -5.41 -2.63
CA SER A 53 4.32 -6.56 -2.48
C SER A 53 5.07 -6.55 -1.14
N ILE A 54 5.47 -5.38 -0.66
CA ILE A 54 6.12 -5.21 0.65
C ILE A 54 5.13 -5.54 1.77
N ILE A 55 3.88 -5.06 1.68
CA ILE A 55 2.82 -5.40 2.65
C ILE A 55 2.61 -6.91 2.71
N PHE A 56 2.45 -7.57 1.56
CA PHE A 56 2.27 -9.02 1.51
C PHE A 56 3.44 -9.80 2.12
N SER A 57 4.66 -9.28 2.01
CA SER A 57 5.83 -9.88 2.65
C SER A 57 5.70 -9.89 4.18
N VAL A 58 5.20 -8.80 4.79
CA VAL A 58 4.92 -8.75 6.24
C VAL A 58 3.80 -9.68 6.63
N LEU A 59 2.70 -9.67 5.88
CA LEU A 59 1.52 -10.47 6.20
C LEU A 59 1.84 -11.98 6.14
N ASN A 60 2.72 -12.40 5.22
CA ASN A 60 3.20 -13.77 5.17
C ASN A 60 4.08 -14.15 6.37
N LEU A 61 4.93 -13.23 6.86
CA LEU A 61 5.74 -13.45 8.06
C LEU A 61 4.88 -13.54 9.33
N ALA A 62 3.83 -12.72 9.43
CA ALA A 62 2.94 -12.65 10.58
C ALA A 62 2.20 -13.96 10.89
N ARG A 63 2.08 -14.88 9.92
CA ARG A 63 1.35 -16.16 10.03
C ARG A 63 2.25 -17.35 10.39
N GLY A 64 3.54 -17.12 10.65
CA GLY A 64 4.41 -18.15 11.26
C GLY A 64 4.68 -19.39 10.40
N GLY A 65 4.56 -19.30 9.07
CA GLY A 65 4.93 -20.39 8.15
C GLY A 65 3.83 -21.38 7.81
N ASP A 66 2.57 -21.13 8.20
CA ASP A 66 1.42 -21.88 7.68
C ASP A 66 1.16 -21.53 6.20
N ALA A 67 1.83 -22.26 5.30
CA ALA A 67 1.79 -22.04 3.86
C ALA A 67 0.39 -22.21 3.23
N LEU A 68 -0.55 -22.85 3.95
CA LEU A 68 -1.93 -23.02 3.50
C LEU A 68 -2.78 -21.78 3.77
N SER A 69 -2.33 -20.90 4.66
CA SER A 69 -3.09 -19.74 5.10
C SER A 69 -2.55 -18.45 4.47
N ARG A 70 -3.04 -18.13 3.26
CA ARG A 70 -2.65 -16.90 2.55
C ARG A 70 -3.37 -15.69 3.13
N PRO A 71 -2.67 -14.55 3.31
CA PRO A 71 -3.31 -13.32 3.76
C PRO A 71 -4.35 -12.85 2.75
N GLY A 72 -5.54 -12.52 3.27
CA GLY A 72 -6.69 -12.09 2.49
C GLY A 72 -6.83 -10.57 2.44
N ALA A 73 -7.95 -10.11 1.88
CA ALA A 73 -8.29 -8.68 1.86
C ALA A 73 -8.44 -8.09 3.27
N ASP A 74 -8.97 -8.87 4.21
CA ASP A 74 -9.15 -8.45 5.60
C ASP A 74 -7.83 -8.28 6.36
N ASP A 75 -6.78 -8.98 5.93
CA ASP A 75 -5.42 -8.79 6.47
C ASP A 75 -4.71 -7.62 5.76
N PHE A 76 -4.94 -7.45 4.45
CA PHE A 76 -4.24 -6.49 3.59
C PHE A 76 -4.79 -5.07 3.67
N LEU A 77 -6.10 -4.90 3.47
CA LEU A 77 -6.71 -3.59 3.25
C LEU A 77 -6.53 -2.65 4.45
N PRO A 78 -6.67 -3.10 5.72
CA PRO A 78 -6.31 -2.29 6.88
C PRO A 78 -4.91 -1.69 6.82
N VAL A 79 -3.91 -2.54 6.54
CA VAL A 79 -2.50 -2.13 6.49
C VAL A 79 -2.29 -1.15 5.34
N PHE A 80 -2.88 -1.42 4.17
CA PHE A 80 -2.77 -0.52 3.03
C PHE A 80 -3.40 0.86 3.29
N ILE A 81 -4.59 0.91 3.90
CA ILE A 81 -5.25 2.17 4.28
C ILE A 81 -4.36 2.96 5.26
N TYR A 82 -3.85 2.29 6.29
CA TYR A 82 -2.96 2.90 7.27
C TYR A 82 -1.73 3.52 6.60
N LEU A 83 -1.07 2.76 5.71
CA LEU A 83 0.12 3.23 5.01
C LEU A 83 -0.19 4.39 4.05
N VAL A 84 -1.29 4.36 3.31
CA VAL A 84 -1.69 5.47 2.43
C VAL A 84 -1.92 6.76 3.23
N LEU A 85 -2.62 6.68 4.36
CA LEU A 85 -2.86 7.83 5.24
C LEU A 85 -1.54 8.42 5.78
N HIS A 86 -0.65 7.55 6.27
CA HIS A 86 0.60 7.97 6.91
C HIS A 86 1.73 8.29 5.92
N SER A 87 1.64 7.86 4.66
CA SER A 87 2.61 8.22 3.60
C SER A 87 2.51 9.70 3.22
N GLN A 88 1.35 10.33 3.44
CA GLN A 88 1.08 11.72 3.07
C GLN A 88 1.44 12.07 1.62
N VAL A 89 1.15 11.16 0.69
CA VAL A 89 1.49 11.31 -0.73
C VAL A 89 0.83 12.57 -1.32
N PRO A 90 1.62 13.55 -1.81
CA PRO A 90 1.08 14.71 -2.52
C PRO A 90 0.31 14.29 -3.77
N ASN A 91 -0.76 15.01 -4.11
CA ASN A 91 -1.54 14.80 -5.34
C ASN A 91 -2.03 13.34 -5.52
N LEU A 92 -2.32 12.61 -4.43
CA LEU A 92 -2.70 11.19 -4.49
C LEU A 92 -3.87 10.93 -5.46
N VAL A 93 -4.93 11.73 -5.35
CA VAL A 93 -6.12 11.60 -6.22
C VAL A 93 -5.75 11.84 -7.67
N SER A 94 -5.04 12.93 -7.97
CA SER A 94 -4.59 13.23 -9.34
C SER A 94 -3.63 12.17 -9.90
N ASN A 95 -2.79 11.57 -9.06
CA ASN A 95 -1.95 10.43 -9.47
C ASN A 95 -2.81 9.21 -9.86
N ALA A 96 -3.84 8.90 -9.08
CA ALA A 96 -4.76 7.80 -9.37
C ALA A 96 -5.56 8.06 -10.67
N GLU A 97 -6.12 9.26 -10.83
CA GLU A 97 -6.82 9.69 -12.05
C GLU A 97 -5.90 9.67 -13.27
N TYR A 98 -4.65 10.12 -13.13
CA TYR A 98 -3.67 10.10 -14.20
C TYR A 98 -3.34 8.67 -14.64
N ILE A 99 -3.15 7.73 -13.70
CA ILE A 99 -2.94 6.32 -14.04
C ILE A 99 -4.16 5.78 -14.78
N ALA A 100 -5.38 6.03 -14.28
CA ALA A 100 -6.61 5.54 -14.90
C ALA A 100 -6.83 6.10 -16.32
N ALA A 101 -6.47 7.35 -16.56
CA ALA A 101 -6.66 8.02 -17.84
C ALA A 101 -5.59 7.65 -18.89
N TYR A 102 -4.35 7.38 -18.48
CA TYR A 102 -3.20 7.30 -19.40
C TYR A 102 -2.47 5.95 -19.41
N ARG A 103 -2.82 5.00 -18.53
CA ARG A 103 -2.29 3.62 -18.61
C ARG A 103 -3.09 2.83 -19.65
N ASN A 104 -2.41 1.96 -20.40
CA ASN A 104 -3.08 0.99 -21.26
C ASN A 104 -4.05 0.13 -20.40
N PRO A 105 -5.37 0.13 -20.68
CA PRO A 105 -6.34 -0.63 -19.90
C PRO A 105 -6.03 -2.14 -19.84
N ALA A 106 -5.45 -2.70 -20.91
CA ALA A 106 -5.05 -4.10 -20.95
C ALA A 106 -3.94 -4.42 -19.93
N ASP A 107 -3.12 -3.44 -19.56
CA ASP A 107 -2.07 -3.59 -18.55
C ASP A 107 -2.59 -3.33 -17.11
N LEU A 108 -3.80 -2.79 -16.96
CA LEU A 108 -4.46 -2.58 -15.66
C LEU A 108 -5.29 -3.79 -15.21
N MET A 109 -5.66 -4.65 -16.16
CA MET A 109 -6.38 -5.88 -15.88
C MET A 109 -5.38 -7.01 -15.64
N SER A 110 -5.70 -7.91 -14.69
CA SER A 110 -4.94 -9.16 -14.57
C SER A 110 -5.14 -9.99 -15.84
N LYS A 111 -4.09 -10.70 -16.27
CA LYS A 111 -4.20 -11.72 -17.33
C LYS A 111 -4.95 -12.94 -16.82
#